data_AF-A0A2V6IE56-F1
#
_entry.id   AF-A0A2V6IE56-F1
#
_cell.length_a   1.000
_cell.length_b   1.000
_cell.length_c   1.000
_cell.angle_alpha   90.00
_cell.angle_beta   90.00
_cell.angle_gamma   90.00
#
_symmetry.space_group_name_H-M   'P 1'
#
loop_
_entity.id
_entity.type
_entity.pdbx_description
1 polymer ?
#
loop_
_entity_poly.entity_id
_entity_poly.type
_entity_poly.pdbx_seq_one_letter_code
_entity_poly.pdbx_strand_id
1 'polypeptide(L)'
;MKSNSSDSSQTSEATATASRLLDRIQSPADIKAMREQDLPQLAQDVREELIGVLSQTGGHLGPNLGVVELTIALHRVFNTPHDRFVMDVSHQGYV
;
A
#
# COMPACT_ATOMS: atom_id res chain seq x y z
N MET A 1 -52.97 1.02 -18.23
CA MET A 1 -52.50 0.96 -19.63
C MET A 1 -51.73 2.24 -19.93
N LYS A 2 -50.40 2.18 -19.82
CA LYS A 2 -49.38 2.93 -20.57
C LYS A 2 -48.02 2.59 -19.96
N SER A 3 -47.28 1.81 -20.73
CA SER A 3 -45.85 1.50 -20.65
C SER A 3 -45.00 2.77 -20.71
N ASN A 4 -43.85 2.78 -20.04
CA ASN A 4 -42.58 3.03 -20.73
C ASN A 4 -41.38 2.58 -19.88
N SER A 5 -40.51 1.82 -20.55
CA SER A 5 -39.23 1.33 -20.07
C SER A 5 -38.14 2.40 -20.13
N SER A 6 -37.07 2.15 -19.36
CA SER A 6 -35.69 2.55 -19.62
C SER A 6 -35.37 4.04 -19.58
N ASP A 7 -34.77 4.49 -18.46
CA ASP A 7 -33.53 5.23 -18.59
C ASP A 7 -32.56 4.91 -17.44
N SER A 8 -31.44 4.35 -17.86
CA SER A 8 -30.21 4.17 -17.12
C SER A 8 -29.61 5.53 -16.77
N SER A 9 -29.38 5.79 -15.49
CA SER A 9 -28.43 6.83 -15.09
C SER A 9 -27.57 6.28 -13.96
N GLN A 10 -26.48 5.63 -14.39
CA GLN A 10 -25.24 5.60 -13.61
C GLN A 10 -24.89 7.03 -13.23
N THR A 11 -24.52 7.26 -11.97
CA THR A 11 -23.35 8.06 -11.55
C THR A 11 -23.43 8.30 -10.06
N SER A 12 -22.53 7.67 -9.30
CA SER A 12 -21.60 8.40 -8.42
C SER A 12 -20.65 7.38 -7.78
N GLU A 13 -19.78 6.80 -8.61
CA GLU A 13 -18.51 6.25 -8.14
C GLU A 13 -17.66 7.42 -7.62
N ALA A 14 -17.73 7.63 -6.32
CA ALA A 14 -16.74 8.38 -5.58
C ALA A 14 -16.73 7.80 -4.17
N THR A 15 -16.20 6.57 -4.05
CA THR A 15 -15.81 6.04 -2.75
C THR A 15 -14.70 6.96 -2.27
N ALA A 16 -15.07 7.93 -1.43
CA ALA A 16 -14.16 8.87 -0.82
C ALA A 16 -13.01 8.08 -0.18
N THR A 17 -11.83 8.11 -0.80
CA THR A 17 -10.62 7.54 -0.24
C THR A 17 -10.34 8.33 1.03
N ALA A 18 -10.72 7.78 2.18
CA ALA A 18 -10.18 8.24 3.44
C ALA A 18 -8.67 8.25 3.27
N SER A 19 -8.04 9.42 3.32
CA SER A 19 -6.63 9.62 3.00
C SER A 19 -5.79 8.58 3.74
N ARG A 20 -5.28 7.57 3.04
CA ARG A 20 -4.45 6.53 3.64
C ARG A 20 -3.13 7.16 4.08
N LEU A 21 -2.47 6.61 5.09
CA LEU A 21 -1.14 7.07 5.49
C LEU A 21 -0.14 6.80 4.38
N LEU A 22 -0.31 5.70 3.65
CA LEU A 22 0.51 5.35 2.49
C LEU A 22 0.51 6.45 1.42
N ASP A 23 -0.64 7.05 1.12
CA ASP A 23 -0.78 8.07 0.08
C ASP A 23 -0.01 9.38 0.42
N ARG A 24 0.43 9.53 1.68
CA ARG A 24 1.18 10.71 2.17
C ARG A 24 2.69 10.51 2.17
N ILE A 25 3.18 9.30 1.92
CA ILE A 25 4.62 8.99 1.93
C ILE A 25 5.18 9.24 0.55
N GLN A 26 6.21 10.09 0.47
CA GLN A 26 6.91 10.41 -0.78
C GLN A 26 8.39 10.02 -0.70
N SER A 27 8.92 9.77 0.51
CA SER A 27 10.31 9.44 0.75
C SER A 27 10.51 8.64 2.05
N PRO A 28 11.66 7.94 2.22
CA PRO A 28 12.00 7.29 3.48
C PRO A 28 12.04 8.25 4.69
N ALA A 29 12.28 9.55 4.46
CA ALA A 29 12.28 10.55 5.52
C ALA A 29 10.89 10.74 6.15
N ASP A 30 9.82 10.53 5.38
CA ASP A 30 8.45 10.63 5.88
C ASP A 30 8.17 9.51 6.89
N ILE A 31 8.63 8.29 6.62
CA ILE A 31 8.53 7.13 7.52
C ILE A 31 9.30 7.37 8.82
N LYS A 32 10.46 8.02 8.75
CA LYS A 32 11.23 8.42 9.94
C LYS A 32 10.51 9.44 10.80
N ALA A 33 9.83 10.40 10.18
CA ALA A 33 9.11 11.47 10.86
C ALA A 33 7.76 11.02 11.46
N MET A 34 7.23 9.85 11.05
CA MET A 34 5.99 9.32 11.59
C MET A 34 6.08 8.94 13.07
N ARG A 35 4.96 9.06 13.79
CA ARG A 35 4.85 8.56 15.16
C ARG A 35 4.80 7.04 15.15
N GLU A 36 5.40 6.40 16.14
CA GLU A 36 5.48 4.95 16.21
C GLU A 36 4.10 4.27 16.21
N GLN A 37 3.13 4.89 16.85
CA GLN A 37 1.73 4.44 16.90
C GLN A 37 1.03 4.43 15.53
N ASP A 38 1.54 5.20 14.55
CA ASP A 38 0.95 5.26 13.20
C ASP A 38 1.57 4.19 12.27
N LEU A 39 2.67 3.54 12.66
CA LEU A 39 3.37 2.53 11.85
C LEU A 39 2.55 1.25 11.60
N PRO A 40 1.77 0.72 12.57
CA PRO A 40 0.90 -0.42 12.31
C PRO A 40 -0.17 -0.11 11.26
N GLN A 41 -0.72 1.11 11.27
CA GLN A 41 -1.70 1.53 10.26
C GLN A 41 -1.03 1.66 8.89
N LEU A 42 0.18 2.21 8.81
CA LEU A 42 0.94 2.24 7.56
C LEU A 42 1.19 0.83 7.01
N ALA A 43 1.58 -0.13 7.84
CA ALA A 43 1.80 -1.51 7.42
C ALA A 43 0.51 -2.13 6.87
N GLN A 44 -0.64 -1.80 7.47
CA GLN A 44 -1.95 -2.24 6.98
C GLN A 44 -2.28 -1.64 5.60
N ASP A 45 -2.08 -0.34 5.42
CA ASP A 45 -2.32 0.33 4.13
C ASP A 45 -1.45 -0.27 3.00
N VAL A 46 -0.18 -0.56 3.29
CA VAL A 46 0.75 -1.22 2.35
C VAL A 46 0.28 -2.63 2.00
N ARG A 47 -0.16 -3.41 3.00
CA ARG A 47 -0.70 -4.76 2.79
C ARG A 47 -1.93 -4.75 1.89
N GLU A 48 -2.84 -3.81 2.11
CA GLU A 48 -4.05 -3.64 1.31
C GLU A 48 -3.72 -3.28 -0.15
N GLU A 49 -2.76 -2.38 -0.36
CA GLU A 49 -2.27 -2.02 -1.69
C GLU A 49 -1.64 -3.22 -2.40
N LEU A 50 -0.74 -3.95 -1.73
CA LEU A 50 -0.09 -5.15 -2.27
C LEU A 50 -1.12 -6.23 -2.65
N ILE A 51 -2.13 -6.46 -1.80
CA ILE A 51 -3.21 -7.40 -2.10
C ILE A 51 -4.02 -6.92 -3.31
N GLY A 52 -4.37 -5.63 -3.37
CA GLY A 52 -5.11 -5.05 -4.48
C GLY A 52 -4.40 -5.23 -5.83
N VAL A 53 -3.08 -5.01 -5.87
CA VAL A 53 -2.26 -5.12 -7.07
C VAL A 53 -1.97 -6.59 -7.45
N LEU A 54 -1.57 -7.41 -6.49
CA LEU A 54 -1.11 -8.78 -6.75
C LEU A 54 -2.24 -9.80 -6.89
N SER A 55 -3.43 -9.52 -6.34
CA SER A 55 -4.61 -10.38 -6.53
C SER A 55 -5.11 -10.39 -7.98
N GLN A 56 -4.88 -9.31 -8.73
CA GLN A 56 -5.29 -9.18 -10.13
C GLN A 56 -4.26 -9.76 -11.12
N THR A 57 -2.98 -9.67 -10.77
CA THR A 57 -1.86 -10.05 -11.65
C THR A 57 -1.34 -11.46 -11.38
N GLY A 58 -1.61 -12.04 -10.22
CA GLY A 58 -1.01 -13.29 -9.76
C GLY A 58 0.47 -13.12 -9.36
N GLY A 59 0.96 -13.87 -8.37
CA GLY A 59 2.36 -13.77 -7.92
C GLY A 59 2.62 -14.20 -6.48
N HIS A 60 3.85 -13.95 -5.99
CA HIS A 60 4.30 -14.30 -4.64
C HIS A 60 3.74 -13.34 -3.57
N LEU A 61 2.44 -13.47 -3.26
CA LEU A 61 1.76 -12.64 -2.26
C LEU A 61 2.29 -12.88 -0.84
N GLY A 62 2.51 -14.15 -0.46
CA GLY A 62 2.92 -14.53 0.90
C GLY A 62 4.25 -13.90 1.38
N PRO A 63 5.33 -13.94 0.58
CA PRO A 63 6.61 -13.35 0.95
C PRO A 63 6.58 -11.83 1.10
N ASN A 64 5.88 -11.11 0.21
CA ASN A 64 5.81 -9.65 0.25
C ASN A 64 5.02 -9.13 1.45
N LEU A 65 3.99 -9.88 1.89
CA LEU A 65 3.26 -9.55 3.12
C LEU A 65 4.08 -9.77 4.39
N GLY A 66 5.06 -10.68 4.36
CA GLY A 66 5.90 -11.01 5.51
C GLY A 66 7.03 -10.01 5.78
N VAL A 67 7.35 -9.11 4.83
CA VAL A 67 8.43 -8.13 4.97
C VAL A 67 7.97 -6.69 5.15
N VAL A 68 6.66 -6.41 5.13
CA VAL A 68 6.14 -5.04 5.25
C VAL A 68 6.67 -4.33 6.50
N GLU A 69 6.53 -4.96 7.67
CA GLU A 69 6.99 -4.39 8.94
C GLU A 69 8.52 -4.28 9.00
N LEU A 70 9.23 -5.23 8.39
CA LEU A 70 10.69 -5.19 8.30
C LEU A 70 11.17 -4.02 7.45
N THR A 71 10.60 -3.84 6.26
CA THR A 71 10.97 -2.74 5.35
C THR A 71 10.68 -1.38 5.98
N ILE A 72 9.54 -1.21 6.67
CA ILE A 72 9.23 0.01 7.42
C ILE A 72 10.27 0.25 8.53
N ALA A 73 10.62 -0.77 9.31
CA ALA A 73 11.61 -0.65 10.37
C ALA A 73 13.01 -0.28 9.83
N LEU A 74 13.42 -0.89 8.71
CA LEU A 74 14.69 -0.59 8.05
C LEU A 74 14.76 0.86 7.58
N HIS A 75 13.71 1.36 6.91
CA HIS A 75 13.65 2.77 6.48
C HIS A 75 13.56 3.75 7.66
N ARG A 76 13.07 3.32 8.83
CA ARG A 76 13.06 4.15 10.04
C ARG A 76 14.44 4.26 10.68
N VAL A 77 15.17 3.15 10.77
CA VAL A 77 16.47 3.09 11.45
C VAL A 77 17.59 3.60 10.55
N PHE A 78 17.68 3.12 9.31
CA PHE A 78 18.78 3.42 8.40
C PHE A 78 18.44 4.56 7.42
N ASN A 79 19.45 5.20 6.84
CA ASN A 79 19.31 6.35 5.95
C ASN A 79 19.40 5.92 4.48
N THR A 80 18.34 5.35 3.92
CA THR A 80 18.25 5.11 2.47
C THR A 80 18.03 6.42 1.69
N PRO A 81 18.68 6.66 0.53
CA PRO A 81 19.48 5.71 -0.26
C PRO A 81 20.99 5.69 0.07
N HIS A 82 21.46 6.43 1.07
CA HIS A 82 22.88 6.40 1.49
C HIS A 82 23.27 5.00 1.98
N ASP A 83 22.45 4.43 2.85
CA ASP A 83 22.55 3.05 3.28
C ASP A 83 21.87 2.16 2.23
N ARG A 84 22.60 1.15 1.74
CA ARG A 84 22.12 0.25 0.68
C ARG A 84 21.57 -1.03 1.28
N PHE A 85 20.32 -1.34 0.99
CA PHE A 85 19.70 -2.62 1.35
C PHE A 85 19.85 -3.61 0.21
N VAL A 86 20.17 -4.85 0.55
CA VAL A 86 20.16 -5.99 -0.36
C VAL A 86 19.23 -7.03 0.26
N MET A 87 18.11 -7.29 -0.38
CA MET A 87 17.20 -8.37 0.00
C MET A 87 17.64 -9.64 -0.75
N ASP A 88 17.98 -10.69 -0.01
CA ASP A 88 18.31 -11.98 -0.61
C ASP A 88 17.02 -12.65 -1.14
N VAL A 89 17.11 -13.26 -2.33
CA VAL A 89 16.01 -13.87 -3.13
C VAL A 89 15.04 -12.89 -3.81
N SER A 90 14.95 -12.97 -5.16
CA SER A 90 14.35 -12.00 -6.10
C SER A 90 12.84 -11.73 -6.02
N HIS A 91 12.11 -12.15 -4.99
CA HIS A 91 10.63 -12.02 -4.94
C HIS A 91 10.09 -11.10 -3.84
N GLN A 92 10.96 -10.51 -3.00
CA GLN A 92 10.56 -9.65 -1.87
C GLN A 92 10.83 -8.15 -2.11
N GLY A 93 11.07 -7.76 -3.37
CA GLY A 93 11.40 -6.38 -3.74
C GLY A 93 10.22 -5.50 -4.15
N TYR A 94 8.98 -5.93 -3.89
CA TYR A 94 7.80 -5.09 -4.19
C TYR A 94 7.47 -4.07 -3.10
N VAL A 95 8.15 -4.15 -1.96
CA VAL A 95 7.90 -3.33 -0.76
C VAL A 95 9.03 -2.35 -0.53
#